data_AF-A0A8S2DEP7-F1
#
_entry.id   AF-A0A8S2DEP7-F1
#
_cell.length_a   1.000
_cell.length_b   1.000
_cell.length_c   1.000
_cell.angle_alpha   90.00
_cell.angle_beta   90.00
_cell.angle_gamma   90.00
#
_symmetry.space_group_name_H-M   'P 1'
#
loop_
_entity.id
_entity.type
_entity.pdbx_description
1 polymer ?
#
loop_
_entity_poly.entity_id
_entity_poly.type
_entity_poly.pdbx_seq_one_letter_code
_entity_poly.pdbx_strand_id
1 'polypeptide(L)'
;MSVLGLCMFVSLLAFLINRVHGDIKLESENGQLTGITGGTETKGHSGKGYVKDFDNSNNKLTFLFNLPSNTTSVNLFYEIKIQYNSPFGDKGYDLKINTQSTSGMFIGNQNKFTLLSVGKYMLK
;
A
#
# COMPACT_ATOMS: atom_id res chain seq x y z
N MET A 1 63.15 12.02 -12.00
CA MET A 1 62.35 10.88 -12.53
C MET A 1 62.41 9.81 -11.44
N SER A 2 61.37 9.33 -10.78
CA SER A 2 59.93 9.25 -11.05
C SER A 2 59.11 9.65 -9.82
N VAL A 3 57.83 9.93 -10.07
CA VAL A 3 56.84 10.53 -9.16
C VAL A 3 56.37 9.55 -8.08
N LEU A 4 56.23 10.10 -6.87
CA LEU A 4 55.57 9.57 -5.68
C LEU A 4 54.14 9.11 -6.02
N GLY A 5 53.90 7.80 -6.07
CA GLY A 5 52.56 7.22 -6.27
C GLY A 5 51.74 7.27 -5.00
N LEU A 6 51.11 8.41 -4.74
CA LEU A 6 50.10 8.60 -3.71
C LEU A 6 48.94 7.62 -3.96
N CYS A 7 48.85 6.59 -3.10
CA CYS A 7 47.70 5.69 -2.99
C CYS A 7 46.52 6.51 -2.41
N MET A 8 45.96 7.42 -3.21
CA MET A 8 44.87 8.29 -2.81
C MET A 8 43.58 7.47 -2.85
N PHE A 9 43.24 6.90 -1.69
CA PHE A 9 41.90 6.96 -1.10
C PHE A 9 40.80 7.46 -2.05
N VAL A 10 40.32 6.60 -2.94
CA VAL A 10 38.92 6.65 -3.35
C VAL A 10 38.28 5.46 -2.65
N SER A 11 38.03 5.65 -1.35
CA SER A 11 37.00 4.93 -0.64
C SER A 11 35.67 5.26 -1.30
N LEU A 12 35.40 4.67 -2.46
CA LEU A 12 34.05 4.41 -2.91
C LEU A 12 33.54 3.25 -2.05
N LEU A 13 33.37 3.53 -0.76
CA LEU A 13 32.32 2.91 0.01
C LEU A 13 31.05 3.44 -0.67
N ALA A 14 30.66 2.81 -1.78
CA ALA A 14 29.27 2.83 -2.18
C ALA A 14 28.55 2.24 -0.99
N PHE A 15 28.10 3.10 -0.08
CA PHE A 15 27.06 2.77 0.85
C PHE A 15 25.95 2.30 -0.07
N LEU A 16 25.81 0.99 -0.20
CA LEU A 16 24.62 0.35 -0.71
C LEU A 16 23.56 0.73 0.31
N ILE A 17 23.03 1.95 0.19
CA ILE A 17 21.84 2.36 0.89
C ILE A 17 20.76 1.57 0.18
N ASN A 18 20.56 0.32 0.60
CA ASN A 18 19.30 -0.36 0.44
C ASN A 18 18.28 0.52 1.17
N ARG A 19 17.76 1.54 0.49
CA ARG A 19 16.58 2.26 0.96
C ARG A 19 15.45 1.25 0.86
N VAL A 20 15.28 0.46 1.92
CA VAL A 20 14.02 -0.18 2.20
C VAL A 20 13.08 0.98 2.46
N HIS A 21 12.35 1.39 1.42
CA HIS A 21 11.19 2.25 1.65
C HIS A 21 10.28 1.43 2.55
N GLY A 22 10.08 1.90 3.78
CA GLY A 22 9.21 1.23 4.74
C GLY A 22 7.80 1.14 4.18
N ASP A 23 7.05 0.14 4.64
CA ASP A 23 5.67 -0.04 4.22
C ASP A 23 4.85 1.21 4.55
N ILE A 24 4.13 1.73 3.55
CA ILE A 24 3.14 2.78 3.76
C ILE A 24 1.83 2.09 4.13
N LYS A 25 1.41 2.26 5.38
CA LYS A 25 0.17 1.67 5.87
C LYS A 25 -0.94 2.70 5.93
N LEU A 26 -2.03 2.42 5.21
CA LEU A 26 -3.24 3.24 5.19
C LEU A 26 -4.35 2.46 5.91
N GLU A 27 -4.59 2.80 7.17
CA GLU A 27 -5.65 2.18 7.97
C GLU A 27 -7.03 2.65 7.45
N SER A 28 -7.93 1.71 7.19
CA SER A 28 -9.17 1.98 6.46
C SER A 28 -10.12 2.94 7.18
N GLU A 29 -10.09 2.95 8.51
CA GLU A 29 -10.85 3.87 9.35
C GLU A 29 -10.42 5.34 9.21
N ASN A 30 -9.25 5.60 8.60
CA ASN A 30 -8.74 6.96 8.37
C ASN A 30 -8.98 7.46 6.94
N GLY A 31 -9.60 6.65 6.07
CA GLY A 31 -9.96 7.05 4.72
C GLY A 31 -11.25 7.85 4.65
N GLN A 32 -11.50 8.49 3.51
CA GLN A 32 -12.78 9.12 3.22
C GLN A 32 -13.81 8.07 2.83
N LEU A 33 -14.87 7.97 3.64
CA LEU A 33 -15.95 7.00 3.49
C LEU A 33 -17.10 7.59 2.67
N THR A 34 -17.50 6.90 1.60
CA THR A 34 -18.69 7.25 0.81
C THR A 34 -19.69 6.11 0.86
N GLY A 35 -20.77 6.29 1.63
CA GLY A 35 -21.85 5.31 1.77
C GLY A 35 -21.47 4.02 2.50
N ILE A 36 -20.30 3.97 3.15
CA ILE A 36 -19.80 2.85 3.95
C ILE A 36 -19.58 3.30 5.40
N THR A 37 -19.48 2.36 6.33
CA THR A 37 -19.33 2.66 7.76
C THR A 37 -18.13 1.93 8.38
N GLY A 38 -17.72 2.36 9.57
CA GLY A 38 -16.68 1.69 10.36
C GLY A 38 -17.23 0.54 11.20
N GLY A 39 -16.38 -0.45 11.48
CA GLY A 39 -16.64 -1.58 12.37
C GLY A 39 -15.41 -1.99 13.19
N THR A 40 -15.65 -2.70 14.29
CA THR A 40 -14.61 -3.19 15.23
C THR A 40 -14.91 -4.59 15.76
N GLU A 41 -16.06 -5.15 15.38
CA GLU A 41 -16.61 -6.40 15.90
C GLU A 41 -15.85 -7.64 15.40
N THR A 42 -15.31 -7.58 14.17
CA THR A 42 -14.58 -8.70 13.58
C THR A 42 -13.10 -8.62 13.91
N LYS A 43 -12.60 -9.59 14.67
CA LYS A 43 -11.17 -9.65 15.07
C LYS A 43 -10.24 -9.81 13.87
N GLY A 44 -9.00 -9.35 14.03
CA GLY A 44 -7.90 -9.56 13.06
C GLY A 44 -7.69 -8.41 12.07
N HIS A 45 -8.48 -7.34 12.16
CA HIS A 45 -8.16 -6.07 11.52
C HIS A 45 -6.88 -5.48 12.15
N SER A 46 -6.21 -4.61 11.41
CA SER A 46 -5.21 -3.72 12.00
C SER A 46 -5.82 -2.44 12.56
N GLY A 47 -4.98 -1.58 13.17
CA GLY A 47 -5.42 -0.28 13.64
C GLY A 47 -6.50 -0.36 14.72
N LYS A 48 -7.47 0.54 14.64
CA LYS A 48 -8.59 0.66 15.58
C LYS A 48 -9.86 -0.03 15.06
N GLY A 49 -9.91 -0.40 13.79
CA GLY A 49 -11.10 -1.01 13.19
C GLY A 49 -10.90 -1.34 11.70
N TYR A 50 -12.03 -1.45 11.01
CA TYR A 50 -12.11 -1.63 9.56
C TYR A 50 -13.34 -0.91 9.01
N VAL A 51 -13.48 -0.87 7.68
CA VAL A 51 -14.68 -0.36 7.01
C VAL A 51 -15.51 -1.50 6.42
N LYS A 52 -16.84 -1.34 6.44
CA LYS A 52 -17.81 -2.35 6.04
C LYS A 52 -18.99 -1.72 5.29
N ASP A 53 -19.93 -2.58 4.91
CA ASP A 53 -21.17 -2.21 4.19
C ASP A 53 -20.91 -1.70 2.76
N PHE A 54 -20.01 -2.38 2.02
CA PHE A 54 -19.83 -2.21 0.56
C PHE A 54 -20.91 -2.99 -0.20
N ASP A 55 -22.17 -2.59 -0.05
CA ASP A 55 -23.34 -3.27 -0.63
C ASP A 55 -23.97 -2.53 -1.82
N ASN A 56 -23.45 -1.35 -2.15
CA ASN A 56 -23.90 -0.51 -3.26
C ASN A 56 -22.76 -0.14 -4.21
N SER A 57 -23.04 -0.09 -5.52
CA SER A 57 -22.05 0.31 -6.55
C SER A 57 -21.45 1.71 -6.37
N ASN A 58 -22.11 2.59 -5.60
CA ASN A 58 -21.61 3.93 -5.29
C ASN A 58 -20.72 3.97 -4.04
N ASN A 59 -20.58 2.85 -3.31
CA ASN A 59 -19.78 2.77 -2.10
C ASN A 59 -18.28 2.84 -2.42
N LYS A 60 -17.57 3.71 -1.69
CA LYS A 60 -16.14 3.97 -1.94
C LYS A 60 -15.39 4.26 -0.66
N LEU A 61 -14.17 3.72 -0.58
CA LEU A 61 -13.13 4.15 0.35
C LEU A 61 -12.07 4.90 -0.47
N THR A 62 -11.78 6.15 -0.12
CA THR A 62 -10.76 6.96 -0.80
C THR A 62 -9.66 7.34 0.16
N PHE A 63 -8.41 7.20 -0.27
CA PHE A 63 -7.25 7.73 0.44
C PHE A 63 -6.60 8.84 -0.38
N LEU A 64 -6.29 9.95 0.29
CA LEU A 64 -5.40 10.99 -0.19
C LEU A 64 -4.25 11.12 0.81
N PHE A 65 -3.03 10.90 0.35
CA PHE A 65 -1.85 10.93 1.22
C PHE A 65 -0.62 11.38 0.44
N ASN A 66 0.39 11.86 1.16
CA ASN A 66 1.68 12.24 0.59
C ASN A 66 2.68 11.11 0.81
N LEU A 67 3.58 10.91 -0.16
CA LEU A 67 4.72 10.02 0.03
C LEU A 67 5.64 10.59 1.13
N PRO A 68 6.27 9.72 1.96
CA PRO A 68 7.22 10.16 2.97
C PRO A 68 8.34 11.02 2.35
N SER A 69 8.71 12.11 3.03
CA SER A 69 9.69 13.09 2.54
C SER A 69 11.11 12.54 2.33
N ASN A 70 11.42 11.38 2.93
CA ASN A 70 12.67 10.65 2.72
C ASN A 70 12.69 9.83 1.40
N THR A 71 11.57 9.77 0.68
CA THR A 71 11.47 9.16 -0.66
C THR A 71 12.21 10.05 -1.64
N THR A 72 13.44 9.67 -1.99
CA THR A 72 14.35 10.50 -2.81
C THR A 72 14.06 10.41 -4.31
N SER A 73 13.08 9.59 -4.69
CA SER A 73 12.67 9.38 -6.07
C SER A 73 11.16 9.56 -6.17
N VAL A 74 10.75 10.63 -6.85
CA VAL A 74 9.40 10.72 -7.41
C VAL A 74 9.24 9.64 -8.47
N ASN A 75 8.06 9.01 -8.57
CA ASN A 75 7.75 7.93 -9.53
C ASN A 75 8.31 6.53 -9.18
N LEU A 76 8.25 6.10 -7.92
CA LEU A 76 8.57 4.71 -7.55
C LEU A 76 7.35 3.79 -7.68
N PHE A 77 7.62 2.54 -8.07
CA PHE A 77 6.62 1.47 -8.06
C PHE A 77 6.51 0.86 -6.66
N TYR A 78 5.29 0.87 -6.13
CA TYR A 78 4.93 0.21 -4.88
C TYR A 78 4.09 -1.03 -5.18
N GLU A 79 4.41 -2.15 -4.54
CA GLU A 79 3.46 -3.25 -4.46
C GLU A 79 2.29 -2.81 -3.58
N ILE A 80 1.08 -2.85 -4.12
CA ILE A 80 -0.13 -2.50 -3.38
C ILE A 80 -0.74 -3.77 -2.85
N LYS A 81 -1.06 -3.76 -1.55
CA LYS A 81 -1.73 -4.86 -0.87
C LYS A 81 -2.97 -4.35 -0.15
N ILE A 82 -4.05 -5.11 -0.23
CA ILE A 82 -5.32 -4.82 0.46
C ILE A 82 -5.53 -5.90 1.51
N GLN A 83 -5.66 -5.51 2.77
CA GLN A 83 -6.16 -6.41 3.80
C GLN A 83 -7.69 -6.38 3.78
N TYR A 84 -8.33 -7.52 3.59
CA TYR A 84 -9.78 -7.62 3.43
C TYR A 84 -10.37 -8.79 4.19
N ASN A 85 -11.67 -8.70 4.46
CA ASN A 85 -12.50 -9.80 4.95
C ASN A 85 -13.73 -9.91 4.05
N SER A 86 -13.94 -11.09 3.45
CA SER A 86 -15.09 -11.41 2.60
C SER A 86 -15.83 -12.61 3.17
N PRO A 87 -16.65 -12.43 4.22
CA PRO A 87 -17.28 -13.54 4.94
C PRO A 87 -18.44 -14.16 4.16
N PHE A 88 -19.00 -13.44 3.19
CA PHE A 88 -20.18 -13.84 2.42
C PHE A 88 -19.83 -14.32 1.00
N GLY A 89 -18.70 -15.03 0.86
CA GLY A 89 -18.19 -15.50 -0.43
C GLY A 89 -17.52 -14.41 -1.27
N ASP A 90 -17.19 -14.73 -2.51
CA ASP A 90 -16.37 -13.89 -3.38
C ASP A 90 -17.03 -12.52 -3.66
N LYS A 91 -16.20 -11.48 -3.80
CA LYS A 91 -16.64 -10.10 -4.11
C LYS A 91 -15.70 -9.47 -5.12
N GLY A 92 -16.27 -8.89 -6.18
CA GLY A 92 -15.52 -8.05 -7.11
C GLY A 92 -15.15 -6.71 -6.47
N TYR A 93 -14.02 -6.14 -6.91
CA TYR A 93 -13.66 -4.77 -6.57
C TYR A 93 -13.08 -4.04 -7.79
N ASP A 94 -13.28 -2.73 -7.79
CA ASP A 94 -12.57 -1.80 -8.67
C ASP A 94 -11.58 -0.98 -7.83
N LEU A 95 -10.35 -0.85 -8.32
CA LEU A 95 -9.28 -0.10 -7.69
C LEU A 95 -8.78 0.96 -8.66
N LYS A 96 -8.79 2.21 -8.19
CA LYS A 96 -8.22 3.35 -8.91
C LYS A 96 -7.04 3.91 -8.13
N ILE A 97 -5.88 3.97 -8.77
CA ILE A 97 -4.67 4.58 -8.23
C ILE A 97 -4.25 5.67 -9.21
N ASN A 98 -4.40 6.92 -8.79
CA ASN A 98 -4.18 8.08 -9.66
C ASN A 98 -4.99 7.98 -10.97
N THR A 99 -4.31 7.88 -12.12
CA THR A 99 -4.92 7.74 -13.45
C THR A 99 -5.08 6.29 -13.89
N GLN A 100 -4.61 5.33 -13.10
CA GLN A 100 -4.67 3.90 -13.42
C GLN A 100 -5.89 3.26 -12.73
N SER A 101 -6.55 2.36 -13.44
CA SER A 101 -7.66 1.57 -12.91
C SER A 101 -7.38 0.09 -13.15
N THR A 102 -7.70 -0.74 -12.16
CA THR A 102 -7.76 -2.20 -12.28
C THR A 102 -9.02 -2.70 -11.61
N SER A 103 -9.39 -3.94 -11.87
CA SER A 103 -10.38 -4.67 -11.09
C SER A 103 -9.81 -6.00 -10.62
N GLY A 104 -10.51 -6.65 -9.70
CA GLY A 104 -10.14 -7.95 -9.19
C GLY A 104 -11.23 -8.57 -8.34
N MET A 105 -10.85 -9.61 -7.59
CA MET A 105 -11.77 -10.37 -6.75
C MET A 105 -11.17 -10.63 -5.38
N PHE A 106 -11.94 -10.34 -4.35
CA PHE A 106 -11.74 -10.84 -2.99
C PHE A 106 -12.35 -12.24 -2.91
N ILE A 107 -11.52 -13.23 -2.58
CA ILE A 107 -11.97 -14.62 -2.43
C ILE A 107 -12.57 -14.80 -1.03
N GLY A 108 -13.69 -15.51 -0.93
CA GLY A 108 -14.34 -15.80 0.34
C GLY A 108 -13.38 -16.41 1.36
N ASN A 109 -13.27 -15.79 2.54
CA ASN A 109 -12.20 -16.10 3.49
C ASN A 109 -12.68 -16.43 4.91
N GLN A 110 -13.90 -16.99 5.02
CA GLN A 110 -14.45 -17.54 6.26
C GLN A 110 -14.35 -16.58 7.46
N ASN A 111 -14.60 -15.29 7.22
CA ASN A 111 -14.55 -14.23 8.22
C ASN A 111 -13.16 -13.99 8.84
N LYS A 112 -12.09 -14.13 8.06
CA LYS A 112 -10.70 -13.85 8.49
C LYS A 112 -10.07 -12.78 7.61
N PHE A 113 -9.44 -11.78 8.22
CA PHE A 113 -8.67 -10.80 7.45
C PHE A 113 -7.49 -11.45 6.73
N THR A 114 -7.42 -11.22 5.42
CA THR A 114 -6.41 -11.77 4.51
C THR A 114 -5.78 -10.66 3.70
N LEU A 115 -4.49 -10.79 3.36
CA LEU A 115 -3.78 -9.82 2.54
C LEU A 115 -3.78 -10.26 1.07
N LEU A 116 -4.28 -9.40 0.19
CA LEU A 116 -4.27 -9.59 -1.27
C LEU A 116 -3.26 -8.64 -1.90
N SER A 117 -2.31 -9.16 -2.69
CA SER A 117 -1.49 -8.32 -3.57
C SER A 117 -2.26 -8.01 -4.85
N VAL A 118 -2.39 -6.73 -5.20
CA VAL A 118 -3.16 -6.26 -6.35
C VAL A 118 -2.29 -5.72 -7.48
N GLY A 119 -0.97 -5.93 -7.36
CA GLY A 119 0.03 -5.56 -8.35
C GLY A 119 0.95 -4.42 -7.90
N LYS A 120 1.81 -3.99 -8.82
CA LYS A 120 2.77 -2.90 -8.62
C LYS A 120 2.31 -1.66 -9.36
N TYR A 121 2.25 -0.53 -8.66
CA TYR A 121 1.77 0.74 -9.21
C TYR A 121 2.76 1.84 -8.89
N MET A 122 2.95 2.72 -9.87
CA MET A 122 3.71 3.93 -9.67
C MET A 122 2.90 4.94 -8.85
N LEU A 123 3.45 5.35 -7.70
CA LEU A 123 2.90 6.44 -6.90
C LEU A 123 3.65 7.74 -7.22
N LYS A 124 2.94 8.86 -7.15
CA LYS A 124 3.41 10.20 -7.50
C LYS A 124 3.28 11.11 -6.30
#